data_AF-A0A935K894-F1
#
_entry.id   AF-A0A935K894-F1
#
_cell.length_a   1.000
_cell.length_b   1.000
_cell.length_c   1.000
_cell.angle_alpha   90.00
_cell.angle_beta   90.00
_cell.angle_gamma   90.00
#
_symmetry.space_group_name_H-M   'P 1'
#
loop_
_entity.id
_entity.type
_entity.pdbx_description
1 polymer ?
#
loop_
_entity_poly.entity_id
_entity_poly.type
_entity_poly.pdbx_seq_one_letter_code
_entity_poly.pdbx_strand_id
1 'polypeptide(L)'
;MKRLLINNVLLMMFLLTSTMLFAQSDYEMVQSFKERYQKLSDGIKLATNLEDLDNLSLEIDNLKRDFSAKRGILDESLYPENFNSAFENLGSSLDLRREDFTSITVLQTEVTTLKSEVDLLNRRNNELINQITVIESQRKRMPQQLKN
;
A
#
# COMPACT_ATOMS: atom_id res chain seq x y z
N MET A 1 38.12 -29.34 -50.80
CA MET A 1 38.53 -28.39 -49.73
C MET A 1 37.66 -27.13 -49.67
N LYS A 2 37.43 -26.39 -50.76
CA LYS A 2 36.58 -25.17 -50.73
C LYS A 2 35.14 -25.41 -50.26
N ARG A 3 34.48 -26.51 -50.67
CA ARG A 3 33.14 -26.89 -50.18
C ARG A 3 33.08 -27.24 -48.69
N LEU A 4 34.13 -27.87 -48.15
CA LEU A 4 34.24 -28.18 -46.72
C LEU A 4 34.44 -26.90 -45.89
N LEU A 5 35.23 -25.95 -46.39
CA LEU A 5 35.39 -24.63 -45.77
C LEU A 5 34.08 -23.83 -45.78
N ILE A 6 33.34 -23.83 -46.89
CA ILE A 6 32.05 -23.13 -46.99
C ILE A 6 31.00 -23.75 -46.04
N ASN A 7 30.93 -25.08 -45.95
CA ASN A 7 30.04 -25.75 -45.00
C ASN A 7 30.40 -25.44 -43.55
N ASN A 8 31.69 -25.40 -43.20
CA ASN A 8 32.12 -25.06 -41.83
C ASN A 8 31.82 -23.60 -41.48
N VAL A 9 31.94 -22.66 -42.43
CA VAL A 9 31.57 -21.25 -42.24
C VAL A 9 30.06 -21.10 -42.05
N LEU A 10 29.25 -21.79 -42.85
CA LEU A 10 27.79 -21.81 -42.69
C LEU A 10 27.35 -22.40 -41.34
N LEU A 11 28.00 -23.48 -40.90
CA LEU A 11 27.74 -24.09 -39.60
C LEU A 11 28.09 -23.14 -38.45
N MET A 12 29.23 -22.44 -38.55
CA MET A 12 29.66 -21.46 -37.56
C MET A 12 28.71 -20.24 -37.53
N MET A 13 28.22 -19.80 -38.68
CA MET A 13 27.25 -18.71 -38.77
C MET A 13 25.89 -19.11 -38.18
N PHE A 14 25.45 -20.36 -38.37
CA PHE A 14 24.23 -20.89 -37.76
C PHE A 14 24.33 -21.02 -36.22
N LEU A 15 25.49 -21.39 -35.69
CA LEU A 15 25.70 -21.45 -34.24
C LEU A 15 25.66 -20.07 -33.60
N LEU A 16 26.16 -19.03 -34.28
CA LEU A 16 26.17 -17.65 -33.77
C LEU A 16 24.78 -16.99 -33.73
N THR A 17 23.83 -17.39 -34.59
CA THR A 17 22.46 -16.82 -34.55
C THR A 17 21.60 -17.41 -33.44
N SER A 18 21.91 -18.63 -32.99
CA SER A 18 21.15 -19.29 -31.92
C SER A 18 21.28 -18.60 -30.56
N THR A 19 22.46 -18.06 -30.23
CA THR A 19 22.72 -17.38 -28.95
C THR A 19 22.05 -16.01 -28.85
N MET A 20 21.86 -15.31 -29.97
CA MET A 20 21.17 -14.02 -30.01
C MET A 20 19.68 -14.12 -29.68
N LEU A 21 19.02 -15.23 -30.06
CA LEU A 21 17.59 -15.44 -29.79
C LEU A 21 17.31 -15.64 -28.29
N PHE A 22 18.19 -16.33 -27.56
CA PHE A 22 18.03 -16.55 -26.12
C PHE A 22 18.21 -15.24 -25.33
N ALA A 23 19.19 -14.42 -25.69
CA ALA A 23 19.41 -13.13 -25.03
C ALA A 23 18.24 -12.15 -25.22
N GLN A 24 17.56 -12.18 -26.36
CA GLN A 24 16.35 -11.39 -26.59
C GLN A 24 15.21 -11.83 -25.66
N SER A 25 14.96 -13.14 -25.56
CA SER A 25 13.92 -13.68 -24.68
C SER A 25 14.18 -13.37 -23.20
N ASP A 26 15.44 -13.44 -22.76
CA ASP A 26 15.80 -13.12 -21.38
C ASP A 26 15.64 -11.62 -21.09
N TYR A 27 15.99 -10.75 -22.04
CA TYR A 27 15.75 -9.30 -21.91
C TYR A 27 14.26 -8.98 -21.80
N GLU A 28 13.43 -9.53 -22.71
CA GLU A 28 11.98 -9.33 -22.69
C GLU A 28 11.36 -9.85 -21.38
N MET A 29 11.84 -10.97 -20.86
CA MET A 29 11.44 -11.52 -19.57
C MET A 29 11.78 -10.57 -18.41
N VAL A 30 13.00 -10.04 -18.36
CA VAL A 30 13.42 -9.08 -17.33
C VAL A 30 12.60 -7.80 -17.39
N GLN A 31 12.32 -7.28 -18.58
CA GLN A 31 11.47 -6.09 -18.73
C GLN A 31 10.04 -6.36 -18.28
N SER A 32 9.47 -7.50 -18.65
CA SER A 32 8.14 -7.91 -18.19
C SER A 32 8.07 -7.98 -16.66
N PHE A 33 9.11 -8.54 -16.01
CA PHE A 33 9.21 -8.53 -14.56
C PHE A 33 9.21 -7.11 -14.00
N LYS A 34 10.10 -6.23 -14.50
CA LYS A 34 10.25 -4.85 -14.03
C LYS A 34 8.96 -4.05 -14.19
N GLU A 35 8.28 -4.19 -15.32
CA GLU A 35 7.00 -3.52 -15.56
C GLU A 35 5.91 -3.99 -14.60
N ARG A 36 5.77 -5.31 -14.40
CA ARG A 36 4.76 -5.86 -13.49
C ARG A 36 5.08 -5.50 -12.03
N TYR A 37 6.35 -5.57 -11.64
CA TYR A 37 6.82 -5.12 -10.33
C TYR A 37 6.46 -3.66 -10.07
N GLN A 38 6.74 -2.79 -11.05
CA GLN A 38 6.43 -1.36 -10.93
C GLN A 38 4.92 -1.12 -10.81
N LYS A 39 4.11 -1.82 -11.61
CA LYS A 39 2.64 -1.74 -11.50
C LYS A 39 2.13 -2.14 -10.12
N LEU A 40 2.69 -3.19 -9.52
CA LEU A 40 2.33 -3.60 -8.16
C LEU A 40 2.76 -2.57 -7.13
N SER A 41 3.99 -2.05 -7.24
CA SER A 41 4.50 -0.99 -6.36
C SER A 41 3.62 0.26 -6.39
N ASP A 42 3.23 0.70 -7.59
CA ASP A 42 2.34 1.84 -7.76
C ASP A 42 0.91 1.53 -7.32
N GLY A 43 0.44 0.30 -7.56
CA GLY A 43 -0.83 -0.20 -7.06
C GLY A 43 -0.93 -0.12 -5.55
N ILE A 44 0.10 -0.56 -4.81
CA ILE A 44 0.16 -0.45 -3.34
C ILE A 44 0.05 1.01 -2.90
N LYS A 45 0.78 1.92 -3.55
CA LYS A 45 0.76 3.36 -3.22
C LYS A 45 -0.59 4.01 -3.50
N LEU A 46 -1.31 3.55 -4.52
CA LEU A 46 -2.58 4.11 -4.97
C LEU A 46 -3.81 3.40 -4.38
N ALA A 47 -3.63 2.26 -3.71
CA ALA A 47 -4.70 1.51 -3.07
C ALA A 47 -5.55 2.41 -2.16
N THR A 48 -6.86 2.22 -2.20
CA THR A 48 -7.83 3.08 -1.50
C THR A 48 -8.47 2.42 -0.29
N ASN A 49 -8.36 1.09 -0.20
CA ASN A 49 -8.97 0.29 0.84
C ASN A 49 -8.17 -1.01 1.07
N LEU A 50 -8.56 -1.80 2.07
CA LEU A 50 -7.89 -3.06 2.43
C LEU A 50 -8.10 -4.17 1.39
N GLU A 51 -9.25 -4.20 0.71
CA GLU A 51 -9.54 -5.20 -0.32
C GLU A 51 -8.62 -5.04 -1.54
N ASP A 52 -8.33 -3.79 -1.95
CA ASP A 52 -7.33 -3.49 -2.98
C ASP A 52 -5.97 -4.09 -2.60
N LEU A 53 -5.55 -3.96 -1.34
CA LEU A 53 -4.28 -4.51 -0.85
C LEU A 53 -4.28 -6.05 -0.81
N ASP A 54 -5.39 -6.67 -0.45
CA ASP A 54 -5.51 -8.13 -0.43
C ASP A 54 -5.41 -8.70 -1.85
N ASN A 55 -6.05 -8.04 -2.83
CA ASN A 55 -5.91 -8.40 -4.24
C ASN A 55 -4.47 -8.22 -4.74
N LEU A 56 -3.81 -7.11 -4.40
CA LEU A 56 -2.40 -6.88 -4.74
C LEU A 56 -1.48 -7.93 -4.11
N SER A 57 -1.78 -8.40 -2.89
CA SER A 57 -1.03 -9.48 -2.24
C SER A 57 -1.08 -10.77 -3.08
N LEU A 58 -2.25 -11.13 -3.61
CA LEU A 58 -2.39 -12.28 -4.49
C LEU A 58 -1.64 -12.10 -5.81
N GLU A 59 -1.64 -10.88 -6.38
CA GLU A 59 -0.89 -10.58 -7.59
C GLU A 59 0.63 -10.63 -7.38
N ILE A 60 1.12 -10.23 -6.20
CA ILE A 60 2.53 -10.37 -5.80
C ILE A 60 2.92 -11.85 -5.76
N ASP A 61 2.10 -12.70 -5.13
CA ASP A 61 2.34 -14.14 -5.09
C ASP A 61 2.35 -14.77 -6.48
N ASN A 62 1.43 -14.33 -7.35
CA ASN A 62 1.39 -14.75 -8.74
C ASN A 62 2.66 -14.32 -9.49
N LEU A 63 3.10 -13.06 -9.33
CA LEU A 63 4.34 -12.57 -9.94
C LEU A 63 5.55 -13.39 -9.46
N LYS A 64 5.63 -13.66 -8.16
CA LYS A 64 6.72 -14.47 -7.59
C LYS A 64 6.75 -15.88 -8.17
N ARG A 65 5.58 -16.51 -8.30
CA ARG A 65 5.46 -17.84 -8.91
C ARG A 65 5.92 -17.83 -10.37
N ASP A 66 5.43 -16.88 -11.17
CA ASP A 66 5.70 -16.78 -12.61
C ASP A 66 7.20 -16.65 -12.91
N PHE A 67 7.94 -15.94 -12.07
CA PHE A 67 9.35 -15.64 -12.30
C PHE A 67 10.33 -16.44 -11.43
N SER A 68 9.83 -17.30 -10.52
CA SER A 68 10.65 -18.12 -9.62
C SER A 68 11.70 -18.97 -10.35
N ALA A 69 11.32 -19.58 -11.47
CA ALA A 69 12.21 -20.40 -12.30
C ALA A 69 13.32 -19.60 -13.00
N LYS A 70 13.18 -18.28 -13.08
CA LYS A 70 14.11 -17.34 -13.74
C LYS A 70 14.89 -16.47 -12.76
N ARG A 71 14.87 -16.84 -11.47
CA ARG A 71 15.53 -16.12 -10.38
C ARG A 71 16.99 -15.75 -10.68
N GLY A 72 17.79 -16.66 -11.22
CA GLY A 72 19.22 -16.41 -11.45
C GLY A 72 19.48 -15.20 -12.36
N ILE A 73 18.77 -15.11 -13.48
CA ILE A 73 18.89 -13.98 -14.43
C ILE A 73 18.38 -12.68 -13.78
N LEU A 74 17.32 -12.77 -12.98
CA LEU A 74 16.76 -11.62 -12.27
C LEU A 74 17.70 -11.12 -11.18
N ASP A 75 18.36 -12.00 -10.42
CA ASP A 75 19.34 -11.62 -9.41
C ASP A 75 20.50 -10.81 -10.03
N GLU A 76 20.95 -11.18 -11.23
CA GLU A 76 21.96 -10.40 -11.98
C GLU A 76 21.41 -9.08 -12.52
N SER A 77 20.16 -9.09 -13.01
CA SER A 77 19.55 -7.94 -13.69
C SER A 77 18.99 -6.85 -12.76
N LEU A 78 18.83 -7.17 -11.47
CA LEU A 78 18.24 -6.30 -10.45
C LEU A 78 19.30 -5.66 -9.53
N TYR A 79 20.59 -5.94 -9.75
CA TYR A 79 21.67 -5.44 -8.89
C TYR A 79 21.60 -3.91 -8.67
N PRO A 80 21.81 -3.41 -7.42
CA PRO A 80 22.27 -4.15 -6.22
C PRO A 80 21.19 -4.95 -5.50
N GLU A 81 19.93 -4.83 -5.92
CA GLU A 81 18.84 -5.67 -5.41
C GLU A 81 18.86 -7.07 -6.06
N ASN A 82 18.08 -7.99 -5.52
CA ASN A 82 17.88 -9.34 -6.05
C ASN A 82 16.40 -9.71 -6.05
N PHE A 83 16.08 -10.86 -6.62
CA PHE A 83 14.72 -11.36 -6.73
C PHE A 83 14.00 -11.41 -5.38
N ASN A 84 14.67 -11.91 -4.35
CA ASN A 84 14.07 -12.02 -3.02
C ASN A 84 13.84 -10.65 -2.39
N SER A 85 14.84 -9.75 -2.43
CA SER A 85 14.71 -8.41 -1.85
C SER A 85 13.63 -7.60 -2.54
N ALA A 86 13.42 -7.77 -3.84
CA ALA A 86 12.32 -7.14 -4.56
C ALA A 86 10.96 -7.54 -3.95
N PHE A 87 10.73 -8.83 -3.69
CA PHE A 87 9.48 -9.27 -3.05
C PHE A 87 9.37 -8.87 -1.58
N GLU A 88 10.49 -8.83 -0.85
CA GLU A 88 10.52 -8.30 0.52
C GLU A 88 10.13 -6.81 0.55
N ASN A 89 10.59 -6.02 -0.42
CA ASN A 89 10.25 -4.61 -0.57
C ASN A 89 8.75 -4.41 -0.86
N LEU A 90 8.17 -5.21 -1.78
CA LEU A 90 6.73 -5.18 -2.04
C LEU A 90 5.92 -5.59 -0.82
N GLY A 91 6.31 -6.66 -0.14
CA GLY A 91 5.65 -7.13 1.09
C GLY A 91 5.68 -6.08 2.19
N SER A 92 6.85 -5.49 2.44
CA SER A 92 7.02 -4.42 3.44
C SER A 92 6.16 -3.19 3.09
N SER A 93 6.12 -2.79 1.82
CA SER A 93 5.29 -1.66 1.37
C SER A 93 3.80 -1.94 1.57
N LEU A 94 3.37 -3.17 1.32
CA LEU A 94 1.99 -3.60 1.49
C LEU A 94 1.58 -3.60 2.97
N ASP A 95 2.45 -4.11 3.85
CA ASP A 95 2.21 -4.13 5.29
C ASP A 95 2.13 -2.72 5.88
N LEU A 96 3.04 -1.83 5.51
CA LEU A 96 3.00 -0.41 5.91
C LEU A 96 1.68 0.24 5.48
N ARG A 97 1.25 0.02 4.23
CA ARG A 97 0.00 0.61 3.74
C ARG A 97 -1.23 0.03 4.43
N ARG A 98 -1.19 -1.26 4.83
CA ARG A 98 -2.26 -1.90 5.62
C ARG A 98 -2.35 -1.31 7.03
N GLU A 99 -1.20 -1.01 7.63
CA GLU A 99 -1.11 -0.33 8.93
C GLU A 99 -1.70 1.09 8.86
N ASP A 100 -1.43 1.84 7.79
CA ASP A 100 -2.00 3.17 7.57
C ASP A 100 -3.55 3.12 7.58
N PHE A 101 -4.15 2.18 6.86
CA PHE A 101 -5.61 2.03 6.83
C PHE A 101 -6.20 1.67 8.18
N THR A 102 -5.54 0.78 8.91
CA THR A 102 -5.99 0.37 10.25
C THR A 102 -5.94 1.56 11.23
N SER A 103 -4.86 2.35 11.16
CA SER A 103 -4.68 3.56 11.97
C SER A 103 -5.73 4.61 11.64
N ILE A 104 -6.07 4.80 10.37
CA ILE A 104 -7.16 5.70 9.94
C ILE A 104 -8.49 5.30 10.57
N THR A 105 -8.84 4.02 10.59
CA THR A 105 -10.09 3.54 11.22
C THR A 105 -10.13 3.81 12.72
N VAL A 106 -9.01 3.58 13.42
CA VAL A 106 -8.90 3.88 14.86
C VAL A 106 -9.09 5.39 15.11
N LEU A 107 -8.41 6.24 14.35
CA LEU A 107 -8.52 7.70 14.46
C LEU A 107 -9.95 8.20 14.18
N GLN A 108 -10.62 7.65 13.16
CA GLN A 108 -12.03 7.99 12.87
C GLN A 108 -12.96 7.63 14.03
N THR A 109 -12.71 6.49 14.68
CA THR A 109 -13.47 6.05 15.85
C THR A 109 -13.25 6.99 17.03
N GLU A 110 -11.99 7.34 17.32
CA GLU A 110 -11.63 8.25 18.40
C GLU A 110 -12.25 9.65 18.21
N VAL A 111 -12.14 10.22 17.01
CA VAL A 111 -12.76 11.52 16.67
C VAL A 111 -14.29 11.47 16.87
N THR A 112 -14.93 10.38 16.49
CA THR A 112 -16.38 10.20 16.67
C THR A 112 -16.77 10.15 18.15
N THR A 113 -16.01 9.43 18.96
CA THR A 113 -16.21 9.37 20.42
C THR A 113 -16.00 10.73 21.07
N LEU A 114 -14.88 11.40 20.77
CA LEU A 114 -14.57 12.73 21.31
C LEU A 114 -15.65 13.76 20.96
N LYS A 115 -16.16 13.74 19.72
CA LYS A 115 -17.28 14.60 19.32
C LYS A 115 -18.52 14.36 20.16
N SER A 116 -18.84 13.10 20.43
CA SER A 116 -19.99 12.71 21.27
C SER A 116 -19.82 13.16 22.73
N GLU A 117 -18.61 13.08 23.27
CA GLU A 117 -18.29 13.57 24.62
C GLU A 117 -18.41 15.09 24.71
N VAL A 118 -17.91 15.83 23.72
CA VAL A 118 -18.05 17.30 23.64
C VAL A 118 -19.52 17.70 23.58
N ASP A 119 -20.33 17.02 22.78
CA ASP A 119 -21.78 17.28 22.71
C ASP A 119 -22.48 17.03 24.05
N LEU A 120 -22.10 15.96 24.76
CA LEU A 120 -22.64 15.67 26.10
C LEU A 120 -22.24 16.74 27.12
N LEU A 121 -20.97 17.14 27.13
CA LEU A 121 -20.46 18.19 28.03
C LEU A 121 -21.15 19.52 27.76
N ASN A 122 -21.38 19.88 26.50
CA ASN A 122 -22.12 21.10 26.13
C ASN A 122 -23.57 21.07 26.62
N ARG A 123 -24.25 19.93 26.49
CA ARG A 123 -25.62 19.77 27.05
C ARG A 123 -25.64 19.94 28.56
N ARG A 124 -24.73 19.27 29.27
CA ARG A 124 -24.60 19.39 30.73
C ARG A 124 -24.27 20.83 31.17
N ASN A 125 -23.40 21.51 30.44
CA ASN A 125 -23.06 22.89 30.73
C ASN A 125 -24.28 23.81 30.58
N ASN A 126 -25.05 23.66 29.50
CA ASN A 126 -26.29 24.39 29.29
C ASN A 126 -27.33 24.11 30.39
N GLU A 127 -27.47 22.85 30.82
CA GLU A 127 -28.34 22.49 31.94
C GLU A 127 -27.92 23.18 33.25
N LEU A 128 -26.63 23.17 33.57
CA LEU A 128 -26.08 23.84 34.74
C LEU A 128 -26.30 25.36 34.68
N ILE A 129 -26.06 25.99 33.53
CA ILE A 129 -26.31 27.42 33.31
C ILE A 129 -27.79 27.76 33.55
N ASN A 130 -28.70 26.92 33.04
CA ASN A 130 -30.14 27.09 33.28
C ASN A 130 -30.49 26.97 34.77
N GLN A 131 -29.92 25.98 35.47
CA GLN A 131 -30.13 25.81 36.92
C GLN A 131 -29.61 27.03 37.71
N ILE A 132 -28.42 27.53 37.39
CA ILE A 132 -27.85 28.74 38.01
C ILE A 132 -28.78 29.94 37.79
N THR A 133 -29.25 30.14 36.56
CA THR A 133 -30.15 31.25 36.20
C THR A 133 -31.46 31.20 37.00
N VAL A 134 -32.04 30.00 37.16
CA VAL A 134 -33.26 29.80 37.97
C VAL A 134 -32.99 30.14 39.43
N ILE A 135 -31.91 29.63 40.03
CA ILE A 135 -31.54 29.88 41.43
C ILE A 135 -31.32 31.38 41.67
N GLU A 136 -30.59 32.06 40.78
CA GLU A 136 -30.35 33.50 40.88
C GLU A 136 -31.64 34.31 40.80
N SER A 137 -32.59 33.91 39.94
CA SER A 137 -33.89 34.56 39.84
C SER A 137 -34.73 34.39 41.11
N GLN A 138 -34.71 33.21 41.73
CA GLN A 138 -35.39 32.93 43.00
C GLN A 138 -34.78 33.76 44.14
N ARG A 139 -33.46 33.82 44.23
CA ARG A 139 -32.74 34.62 45.23
C ARG A 139 -33.09 36.10 45.16
N LYS A 140 -33.27 36.65 43.96
CA LYS A 140 -33.69 38.06 43.77
C LYS A 140 -35.14 38.32 44.23
N ARG A 141 -36.03 37.33 44.15
CA ARG A 141 -37.45 37.46 44.53
C ARG A 141 -37.72 37.35 46.03
N MET A 142 -36.93 36.55 46.78
CA MET A 142 -37.12 36.39 48.23
C MET A 142 -37.07 37.70 49.05
N PRO A 143 -36.13 38.64 48.84
CA PRO A 143 -36.11 39.91 49.59
C PRO A 143 -37.30 40.82 49.30
N GLN A 144 -37.99 40.65 48.17
CA GLN A 144 -39.19 41.42 47.82
C GLN A 144 -40.44 40.87 48.51
N GLN A 145 -40.48 39.57 48.81
CA GLN A 145 -41.59 38.94 49.52
C GLN A 145 -41.54 39.15 51.04
N LEU A 146 -40.36 39.44 51.61
CA LEU A 146 -40.17 39.73 53.04
C LEU A 146 -40.44 41.21 53.41
N LYS A 147 -40.81 42.05 52.43
CA LYS A 147 -41.07 43.49 52.62
C LYS A 147 -42.56 43.86 52.55
N ASN A 148 -43.45 42.89 52.35
CA ASN A 148 -44.91 43.03 52.42
C ASN A 148 -45.44 42.27 53.64
#